data_AF-A0A0R1MEG9-F1
#
_entry.id   AF-A0A0R1MEG9-F1
#
_cell.length_a   1.000
_cell.length_b   1.000
_cell.length_c   1.000
_cell.angle_alpha   90.00
_cell.angle_beta   90.00
_cell.angle_gamma   90.00
#
_symmetry.space_group_name_H-M   'P 1'
#
loop_
_entity.id
_entity.type
_entity.pdbx_description
1 polymer ?
#
loop_
_entity_poly.entity_id
_entity_poly.type
_entity_poly.pdbx_seq_one_letter_code
_entity_poly.pdbx_strand_id
1 'polypeptide(L)'
;MPAPTSRISQLNKQLTGALGALVLPRNDGLTTGSSHLNIRYTQAANSKTIYYSVGNVAETFNANALQNEYPYAALTLTSYTSANEAAKQVDFQQNAANLPTTDLGNGITGTIDAGAGQRYLHWIQAQWSFLVHAAAVNGEDPVPTGRQVVAWANQYPLPANRGAAQLQVGTGYAALNQQFTWQAGTTVYRLKAHSIETAMKMIASMK
;
A
#
# COMPACT_ATOMS: atom_id res chain seq x y z
N MET A 1 -32.25 -9.38 11.62
CA MET A 1 -31.87 -8.18 10.85
C MET A 1 -30.51 -8.45 10.21
N PRO A 2 -30.28 -8.21 8.92
CA PRO A 2 -28.93 -8.26 8.35
C PRO A 2 -28.05 -7.23 9.05
N ALA A 3 -26.79 -7.56 9.30
CA ALA A 3 -25.83 -6.63 9.90
C ALA A 3 -25.73 -5.35 9.04
N PRO A 4 -25.58 -4.16 9.65
CA PRO A 4 -25.42 -2.93 8.89
C PRO A 4 -24.23 -3.06 7.93
N THR A 5 -24.46 -2.80 6.65
CA THR A 5 -23.41 -2.87 5.63
C THR A 5 -22.36 -1.82 5.92
N SER A 6 -21.08 -2.23 6.05
CA SER A 6 -19.98 -1.30 6.34
C SER A 6 -19.88 -0.18 5.29
N ARG A 7 -19.43 1.01 5.70
CA ARG A 7 -19.33 2.17 4.80
C ARG A 7 -18.43 1.90 3.59
N ILE A 8 -17.30 1.22 3.79
CA ILE A 8 -16.45 0.78 2.66
C ILE A 8 -17.19 -0.13 1.68
N SER A 9 -18.05 -1.03 2.16
CA SER A 9 -18.84 -1.90 1.27
C SER A 9 -19.86 -1.11 0.46
N GLN A 10 -20.49 -0.10 1.06
CA GLN A 10 -21.42 0.79 0.37
C GLN A 10 -20.70 1.62 -0.71
N LEU A 11 -19.57 2.22 -0.36
CA LEU A 11 -18.77 3.03 -1.28
C LEU A 11 -18.16 2.17 -2.40
N ASN A 12 -17.69 0.95 -2.12
CA ASN A 12 -17.22 0.02 -3.14
C ASN A 12 -18.31 -0.37 -4.14
N LYS A 13 -19.56 -0.54 -3.67
CA LYS A 13 -20.69 -0.78 -4.57
C LYS A 13 -20.91 0.40 -5.51
N GLN A 14 -20.85 1.64 -5.01
CA GLN A 14 -20.96 2.84 -5.85
C GLN A 14 -19.78 2.96 -6.82
N LEU A 15 -18.56 2.67 -6.36
CA LEU A 15 -17.36 2.71 -7.18
C LEU A 15 -17.41 1.69 -8.33
N THR A 16 -17.84 0.46 -8.06
CA THR A 16 -18.02 -0.55 -9.12
C THR A 16 -19.16 -0.22 -10.08
N GLY A 17 -20.20 0.46 -9.62
CA GLY A 17 -21.24 1.02 -10.48
C GLY A 17 -20.71 2.11 -11.42
N ALA A 18 -19.78 2.94 -10.96
CA ALA A 18 -19.20 4.04 -11.74
C ALA A 18 -18.06 3.59 -12.67
N LEU A 19 -17.23 2.63 -12.24
CA LEU A 19 -15.97 2.26 -12.90
C LEU A 19 -15.96 0.84 -13.48
N GLY A 20 -17.04 0.09 -13.35
CA GLY A 20 -17.12 -1.33 -13.67
C GLY A 20 -16.55 -2.23 -12.57
N ALA A 21 -16.48 -3.53 -12.84
CA ALA A 21 -15.93 -4.50 -11.90
C ALA A 21 -14.45 -4.19 -11.61
N LEU A 22 -14.11 -4.06 -10.32
CA LEU A 22 -12.77 -3.77 -9.82
C LEU A 22 -12.48 -4.66 -8.60
N VAL A 23 -11.23 -5.08 -8.46
CA VAL A 23 -10.75 -5.70 -7.22
C VAL A 23 -10.41 -4.58 -6.25
N LEU A 24 -11.14 -4.50 -5.13
CA LEU A 24 -11.07 -3.38 -4.18
C LEU A 24 -10.86 -3.89 -2.74
N PRO A 25 -10.21 -3.10 -1.87
CA PRO A 25 -10.12 -3.39 -0.44
C PRO A 25 -11.51 -3.52 0.18
N ARG A 26 -11.75 -4.60 0.94
CA ARG A 26 -12.98 -4.79 1.73
C ARG A 26 -12.85 -4.31 3.18
N ASN A 27 -11.63 -4.04 3.61
CA ASN A 27 -11.26 -3.40 4.87
C ASN A 27 -10.63 -2.04 4.56
N ASP A 28 -11.03 -1.00 5.28
CA ASP A 28 -10.50 0.37 5.12
C ASP A 28 -9.11 0.54 5.76
N GLY A 29 -8.66 -0.44 6.55
CA GLY A 29 -7.38 -0.42 7.22
C GLY A 29 -7.29 0.59 8.37
N LEU A 30 -8.43 1.17 8.78
CA LEU A 30 -8.53 2.13 9.87
C LEU A 30 -8.83 1.42 11.19
N THR A 31 -8.32 1.98 12.29
CA THR A 31 -8.71 1.54 13.65
C THR A 31 -9.91 2.35 14.16
N THR A 32 -10.06 3.60 13.70
CA THR A 32 -11.15 4.51 14.05
C THR A 32 -11.55 5.36 12.83
N GLY A 33 -12.74 5.94 12.85
CA GLY A 33 -13.20 6.86 11.80
C GLY A 33 -13.82 6.20 10.56
N SER A 34 -13.96 4.87 10.53
CA SER A 34 -14.60 4.12 9.43
C SER A 34 -16.02 4.61 9.08
N SER A 35 -16.75 5.17 10.04
CA SER A 35 -18.07 5.76 9.80
C SER A 35 -18.03 7.04 8.95
N HIS A 36 -16.89 7.73 8.90
CA HIS A 36 -16.66 8.95 8.12
C HIS A 36 -15.70 8.74 6.95
N LEU A 37 -15.47 7.48 6.55
CA LEU A 37 -14.68 7.13 5.37
C LEU A 37 -15.23 7.80 4.12
N ASN A 38 -14.43 8.53 3.37
CA ASN A 38 -14.84 9.13 2.10
C ASN A 38 -14.04 8.50 0.95
N ILE A 39 -14.67 8.39 -0.21
CA ILE A 39 -14.02 7.93 -1.44
C ILE A 39 -14.28 8.93 -2.55
N ARG A 40 -13.21 9.34 -3.21
CA ARG A 40 -13.24 9.99 -4.52
C ARG A 40 -12.35 9.24 -5.50
N TYR A 41 -12.57 9.45 -6.80
CA TYR A 41 -11.73 8.82 -7.81
C TYR A 41 -11.42 9.75 -8.98
N THR A 42 -10.35 9.44 -9.69
CA THR A 42 -10.01 10.01 -10.98
C THR A 42 -9.76 8.88 -11.98
N GLN A 43 -10.01 9.15 -13.26
CA GLN A 43 -9.79 8.19 -14.33
C GLN A 43 -9.08 8.86 -15.51
N ALA A 44 -8.11 8.15 -16.06
CA ALA A 44 -7.45 8.40 -17.33
C ALA A 44 -7.68 7.20 -18.26
N ALA A 45 -7.15 7.24 -19.49
CA ALA A 45 -7.42 6.24 -20.52
C ALA A 45 -7.16 4.78 -20.08
N ASN A 46 -6.04 4.53 -19.40
CA ASN A 46 -5.65 3.19 -18.92
C ASN A 46 -5.41 3.13 -17.40
N SER A 47 -5.75 4.18 -16.65
CA SER A 47 -5.47 4.26 -15.22
C SER A 47 -6.65 4.83 -14.44
N LYS A 48 -6.89 4.25 -13.26
CA LYS A 48 -7.91 4.69 -12.30
C LYS A 48 -7.23 4.91 -10.97
N THR A 49 -7.45 6.05 -10.32
CA THR A 49 -6.94 6.30 -8.96
C THR A 49 -8.10 6.55 -8.03
N ILE A 50 -8.12 5.80 -6.92
CA ILE A 50 -9.14 5.86 -5.88
C ILE A 50 -8.46 6.42 -4.64
N TYR A 51 -9.03 7.46 -4.07
CA TYR A 51 -8.52 8.13 -2.89
C TYR A 51 -9.45 7.83 -1.71
N TYR A 52 -8.87 7.42 -0.59
CA TYR A 52 -9.57 7.11 0.65
C TYR A 52 -9.17 8.14 1.69
N SER A 53 -10.15 8.83 2.25
CA SER A 53 -9.97 9.90 3.23
C SER A 53 -10.94 9.72 4.40
N VAL A 54 -10.71 10.44 5.50
CA VAL A 54 -11.61 10.47 6.65
C VAL A 54 -11.86 11.94 6.99
N GLY A 55 -13.11 12.37 6.86
CA GLY A 55 -13.54 13.73 7.19
C GLY A 55 -14.14 13.82 8.61
N ASN A 56 -14.51 15.04 8.99
CA ASN A 56 -15.32 15.27 10.20
C ASN A 56 -16.75 14.72 10.05
N VAL A 57 -17.21 14.61 8.81
CA VAL A 57 -18.52 14.06 8.45
C VAL A 57 -18.37 13.05 7.31
N ALA A 58 -19.35 12.16 7.23
CA ALA A 58 -19.52 11.22 6.14
C ALA A 58 -20.09 11.95 4.91
N GLU A 59 -19.27 12.15 3.88
CA GLU A 59 -19.69 12.80 2.64
C GLU A 59 -20.36 11.84 1.66
N THR A 60 -21.01 12.39 0.64
CA THR A 60 -21.52 11.60 -0.48
C THR A 60 -20.37 11.08 -1.36
N PHE A 61 -20.60 9.95 -2.03
CA PHE A 61 -19.62 9.33 -2.92
C PHE A 61 -19.15 10.30 -4.00
N ASN A 62 -17.83 10.45 -4.13
CA ASN A 62 -17.17 11.34 -5.09
C ASN A 62 -17.64 12.81 -5.01
N ALA A 63 -18.02 13.30 -3.83
CA ALA A 63 -18.42 14.69 -3.63
C ALA A 63 -17.28 15.67 -3.96
N ASN A 64 -17.62 16.83 -4.52
CA ASN A 64 -16.63 17.87 -4.86
C ASN A 64 -15.83 18.36 -3.64
N ALA A 65 -16.42 18.36 -2.45
CA ALA A 65 -15.74 18.74 -1.20
C ALA A 65 -14.49 17.88 -0.91
N LEU A 66 -14.47 16.63 -1.40
CA LEU A 66 -13.37 15.68 -1.19
C LEU A 66 -12.08 16.05 -1.94
N GLN A 67 -12.14 16.99 -2.89
CA GLN A 67 -10.95 17.43 -3.64
C GLN A 67 -9.91 18.09 -2.73
N ASN A 68 -10.35 18.68 -1.61
CA ASN A 68 -9.49 19.35 -0.64
C ASN A 68 -9.09 18.44 0.54
N GLU A 69 -9.59 17.21 0.59
CA GLU A 69 -9.23 16.28 1.67
C GLU A 69 -7.86 15.65 1.44
N TYR A 70 -7.15 15.41 2.55
CA TYR A 70 -5.92 14.63 2.58
C TYR A 70 -6.26 13.15 2.68
N PRO A 71 -6.07 12.36 1.61
CA PRO A 71 -6.31 10.92 1.67
C PRO A 71 -5.28 10.24 2.56
N TYR A 72 -5.71 9.29 3.38
CA TYR A 72 -4.79 8.41 4.12
C TYR A 72 -4.27 7.26 3.26
N ALA A 73 -4.97 6.96 2.16
CA ALA A 73 -4.54 5.97 1.18
C ALA A 73 -5.00 6.35 -0.24
N ALA A 74 -4.21 5.95 -1.24
CA ALA A 74 -4.54 6.07 -2.65
C ALA A 74 -4.22 4.77 -3.38
N LEU A 75 -5.23 4.16 -4.01
CA LEU A 75 -5.09 2.96 -4.83
C LEU A 75 -5.17 3.33 -6.31
N THR A 76 -4.07 3.16 -7.02
CA THR A 76 -4.00 3.31 -8.46
C THR A 76 -4.00 1.95 -9.13
N LEU A 77 -4.85 1.78 -10.15
CA LEU A 77 -4.89 0.63 -11.02
C LEU A 77 -4.49 1.09 -12.42
N THR A 78 -3.49 0.45 -13.02
CA THR A 78 -3.05 0.77 -14.39
C THR A 78 -3.07 -0.49 -15.22
N SER A 79 -3.77 -0.43 -16.36
CA SER A 79 -3.87 -1.54 -17.32
C SER A 79 -2.76 -1.45 -18.37
N TYR A 80 -2.15 -2.59 -18.66
CA TYR A 80 -1.10 -2.76 -19.65
C TYR A 80 -1.55 -3.74 -20.74
N THR A 81 -0.82 -3.75 -21.86
CA THR A 81 -1.12 -4.60 -23.03
C THR A 81 -0.84 -6.08 -22.76
N SER A 82 0.06 -6.40 -21.81
CA SER A 82 0.39 -7.78 -21.44
C SER A 82 0.83 -7.89 -19.98
N ALA A 83 0.83 -9.11 -19.45
CA ALA A 83 1.34 -9.40 -18.12
C ALA A 83 2.86 -9.13 -18.01
N ASN A 84 3.61 -9.29 -19.10
CA ASN A 84 5.04 -8.97 -19.10
C ASN A 84 5.27 -7.46 -19.01
N GLU A 85 4.46 -6.64 -19.68
CA GLU A 85 4.54 -5.19 -19.55
C GLU A 85 4.12 -4.73 -18.16
N ALA A 86 3.09 -5.33 -17.56
CA ALA A 86 2.72 -5.08 -16.17
C ALA A 86 3.87 -5.44 -15.19
N ALA A 87 4.56 -6.56 -15.43
CA ALA A 87 5.62 -7.04 -14.55
C ALA A 87 6.80 -6.08 -14.47
N LYS A 88 7.13 -5.40 -15.57
CA LYS A 88 8.21 -4.40 -15.64
C LYS A 88 7.95 -3.17 -14.76
N GLN A 89 6.70 -2.96 -14.34
CA GLN A 89 6.28 -1.78 -13.56
C GLN A 89 6.29 -2.08 -12.06
N VAL A 90 6.44 -3.35 -11.70
CA VAL A 90 6.74 -3.77 -10.34
C VAL A 90 8.24 -3.64 -10.15
N ASP A 91 8.67 -2.63 -9.39
CA ASP A 91 10.08 -2.38 -9.05
C ASP A 91 10.62 -3.42 -8.07
N PHE A 92 10.61 -4.68 -8.51
CA PHE A 92 11.08 -5.80 -7.72
C PHE A 92 12.61 -5.79 -7.71
N GLN A 93 13.18 -5.65 -6.53
CA GLN A 93 14.62 -5.61 -6.33
C GLN A 93 15.12 -6.94 -5.78
N GLN A 94 16.27 -7.40 -6.30
CA GLN A 94 16.96 -8.57 -5.77
C GLN A 94 17.83 -8.17 -4.58
N ASN A 95 18.05 -9.08 -3.63
CA ASN A 95 19.01 -8.83 -2.56
C ASN A 95 20.40 -8.59 -3.16
N ALA A 96 21.04 -7.49 -2.76
CA ALA A 96 22.41 -7.22 -3.16
C ALA A 96 23.37 -8.19 -2.45
N ALA A 97 24.35 -8.69 -3.19
CA ALA A 97 25.37 -9.57 -2.66
C ALA A 97 26.39 -8.79 -1.82
N ASN A 98 27.01 -9.46 -0.84
CA ASN A 98 28.12 -8.95 -0.03
C ASN A 98 27.82 -7.71 0.83
N LEU A 99 26.54 -7.41 1.11
CA LEU A 99 26.16 -6.40 2.07
C LEU A 99 26.01 -6.98 3.49
N PRO A 100 26.22 -6.18 4.55
CA PRO A 100 25.87 -6.57 5.91
C PRO A 100 24.42 -7.04 6.01
N THR A 101 24.19 -8.09 6.80
CA THR A 101 22.86 -8.65 7.02
C THR A 101 22.38 -8.46 8.45
N THR A 102 21.07 -8.42 8.64
CA THR A 102 20.43 -8.36 9.97
C THR A 102 19.23 -9.30 10.04
N ASP A 103 18.94 -9.82 11.22
CA ASP A 103 17.77 -10.65 11.47
C ASP A 103 16.51 -9.78 11.63
N LEU A 104 15.49 -10.09 10.83
CA LEU A 104 14.18 -9.44 10.86
C LEU A 104 13.12 -10.29 11.61
N GLY A 105 13.53 -11.43 12.17
CA GLY A 105 12.66 -12.37 12.85
C GLY A 105 11.96 -13.33 11.88
N ASN A 106 11.33 -14.37 12.44
CA ASN A 106 10.63 -15.42 11.68
C ASN A 106 11.49 -16.10 10.60
N GLY A 107 12.81 -16.18 10.82
CA GLY A 107 13.77 -16.75 9.85
C GLY A 107 14.03 -15.89 8.62
N ILE A 108 13.63 -14.61 8.64
CA ILE A 108 13.85 -13.66 7.55
C ILE A 108 15.08 -12.81 7.86
N THR A 109 16.01 -12.75 6.91
CA THR A 109 17.21 -11.92 6.98
C THR A 109 17.14 -10.82 5.93
N GLY A 110 17.45 -9.59 6.32
CA GLY A 110 17.57 -8.45 5.40
C GLY A 110 19.01 -7.98 5.22
N THR A 111 19.31 -7.40 4.07
CA THR A 111 20.58 -6.74 3.74
C THR A 111 20.49 -5.24 3.99
N ILE A 112 21.49 -4.65 4.63
CA ILE A 112 21.58 -3.22 4.89
C ILE A 112 22.63 -2.60 3.98
N ASP A 113 22.20 -1.62 3.19
CA ASP A 113 23.08 -0.69 2.49
C ASP A 113 23.09 0.65 3.24
N ALA A 114 24.28 1.17 3.56
CA ALA A 114 24.44 2.40 4.30
C ALA A 114 25.52 3.27 3.65
N GLY A 115 25.17 4.51 3.31
CA GLY A 115 26.09 5.43 2.65
C GLY A 115 25.52 6.83 2.56
N ALA A 116 26.40 7.84 2.54
CA ALA A 116 26.05 9.26 2.35
C ALA A 116 24.88 9.76 3.23
N GLY A 117 24.79 9.27 4.47
CA GLY A 117 23.74 9.69 5.41
C GLY A 117 22.38 9.02 5.21
N GLN A 118 22.30 8.01 4.35
CA GLN A 118 21.11 7.21 4.09
C GLN A 118 21.35 5.76 4.54
N ARG A 119 20.27 5.06 4.89
CA ARG A 119 20.25 3.63 5.15
C ARG A 119 19.07 2.98 4.43
N TYR A 120 19.32 1.86 3.79
CA TYR A 120 18.33 1.06 3.09
C TYR A 120 18.39 -0.36 3.61
N LEU A 121 17.28 -0.86 4.14
CA LEU A 121 17.11 -2.26 4.46
C LEU A 121 16.31 -2.91 3.34
N HIS A 122 16.86 -3.97 2.77
CA HIS A 122 16.21 -4.73 1.71
C HIS A 122 16.07 -6.20 2.09
N TRP A 123 14.94 -6.83 1.76
CA TRP A 123 14.78 -8.27 1.86
C TRP A 123 13.73 -8.79 0.87
N ILE A 124 13.75 -10.10 0.65
CA ILE A 124 12.72 -10.79 -0.15
C ILE A 124 11.97 -11.73 0.78
N GLN A 125 10.64 -11.71 0.69
CA GLN A 125 9.76 -12.65 1.37
C GLN A 125 8.71 -13.15 0.37
N ALA A 126 8.70 -14.45 0.11
CA ALA A 126 7.86 -15.08 -0.92
C ALA A 126 8.03 -14.40 -2.30
N GLN A 127 6.96 -13.85 -2.88
CA GLN A 127 6.95 -13.17 -4.19
C GLN A 127 7.15 -11.65 -4.10
N TRP A 128 7.55 -11.15 -2.93
CA TRP A 128 7.67 -9.72 -2.64
C TRP A 128 9.10 -9.31 -2.31
N SER A 129 9.56 -8.21 -2.91
CA SER A 129 10.74 -7.48 -2.46
C SER A 129 10.32 -6.30 -1.57
N PHE A 130 11.08 -6.05 -0.52
CA PHE A 130 10.82 -4.96 0.41
C PHE A 130 12.06 -4.09 0.52
N LEU A 131 11.84 -2.78 0.47
CA LEU A 131 12.86 -1.75 0.69
C LEU A 131 12.34 -0.79 1.75
N VAL A 132 13.06 -0.66 2.86
CA VAL A 132 12.81 0.34 3.90
C VAL A 132 13.94 1.35 3.86
N HIS A 133 13.59 2.60 3.52
CA HIS A 133 14.51 3.73 3.51
C HIS A 133 14.46 4.47 4.86
N ALA A 134 15.63 4.82 5.38
CA ALA A 134 15.82 5.61 6.60
C ALA A 134 16.84 6.72 6.36
N ALA A 135 16.55 7.92 6.87
CA ALA A 135 17.48 9.04 6.89
C ALA A 135 18.44 8.90 8.08
N ALA A 136 19.58 8.24 7.89
CA ALA A 136 20.57 8.05 8.95
C ALA A 136 21.14 9.37 9.50
N VAL A 137 21.14 10.44 8.70
CA VAL A 137 21.44 11.82 9.14
C VAL A 137 20.50 12.33 10.22
N ASN A 138 19.27 11.81 10.27
CA ASN A 138 18.27 12.12 11.29
C ASN A 138 18.30 11.11 12.45
N GLY A 139 19.28 10.20 12.47
CA GLY A 139 19.37 9.13 13.47
C GLY A 139 18.39 7.97 13.23
N GLU A 140 17.75 7.89 12.06
CA GLU A 140 16.79 6.83 11.76
C GLU A 140 17.45 5.48 11.48
N ASP A 141 16.76 4.41 11.88
CA ASP A 141 17.14 3.02 11.68
C ASP A 141 16.01 2.25 10.97
N PRO A 142 16.26 1.60 9.81
CA PRO A 142 15.24 0.85 9.11
C PRO A 142 14.91 -0.51 9.74
N VAL A 143 15.75 -1.05 10.63
CA VAL A 143 15.61 -2.42 11.17
C VAL A 143 14.34 -2.63 12.00
N PRO A 144 13.96 -1.74 12.94
CA PRO A 144 12.70 -1.89 13.67
C PRO A 144 11.47 -1.93 12.75
N THR A 145 11.45 -1.07 11.73
CA THR A 145 10.38 -1.05 10.73
C THR A 145 10.34 -2.35 9.92
N GLY A 146 11.50 -2.87 9.49
CA GLY A 146 11.58 -4.15 8.79
C GLY A 146 11.02 -5.32 9.61
N ARG A 147 11.37 -5.41 10.90
CA ARG A 147 10.79 -6.41 11.83
C ARG A 147 9.28 -6.30 11.93
N GLN A 148 8.76 -5.08 12.02
CA GLN A 148 7.33 -4.83 12.10
C GLN A 148 6.60 -5.27 10.80
N VAL A 149 7.19 -4.98 9.64
CA VAL A 149 6.65 -5.41 8.34
C VAL A 149 6.60 -6.94 8.24
N VAL A 150 7.65 -7.64 8.65
CA VAL A 150 7.69 -9.12 8.67
C VAL A 150 6.59 -9.68 9.58
N ALA A 151 6.40 -9.10 10.76
CA ALA A 151 5.32 -9.50 11.66
C ALA A 151 3.93 -9.28 11.05
N TRP A 152 3.68 -8.11 10.45
CA TRP A 152 2.42 -7.82 9.79
C TRP A 152 2.17 -8.66 8.54
N ALA A 153 3.20 -9.03 7.78
CA ALA A 153 3.05 -9.86 6.58
C ALA A 153 2.51 -11.27 6.94
N ASN A 154 2.82 -11.75 8.14
CA ASN A 154 2.26 -13.00 8.66
C ASN A 154 0.79 -12.86 9.09
N GLN A 155 0.39 -11.69 9.56
CA GLN A 155 -1.00 -11.41 9.99
C GLN A 155 -1.93 -11.02 8.82
N TYR A 156 -1.39 -10.28 7.86
CA TYR A 156 -2.08 -9.70 6.71
C TYR A 156 -1.39 -10.20 5.43
N PRO A 157 -1.80 -11.37 4.91
CA PRO A 157 -1.12 -11.99 3.78
C PRO A 157 -1.22 -11.10 2.54
N LEU A 158 -0.07 -10.85 1.91
CA LEU A 158 0.00 -10.14 0.64
C LEU A 158 -0.42 -11.05 -0.52
N PRO A 159 -0.91 -10.49 -1.64
CA PRO A 159 -1.23 -11.24 -2.85
C PRO A 159 -0.09 -12.16 -3.26
N ALA A 160 -0.42 -13.38 -3.70
CA ALA A 160 0.53 -14.38 -4.18
C ALA A 160 1.07 -14.07 -5.60
N ASN A 161 1.29 -12.78 -5.88
CA ASN A 161 1.77 -12.27 -7.14
C ASN A 161 3.08 -11.51 -6.91
N ARG A 162 3.86 -11.29 -7.97
CA ARG A 162 5.07 -10.48 -7.89
C ARG A 162 4.74 -9.06 -7.43
N GLY A 163 5.37 -8.64 -6.33
CA GLY A 163 5.15 -7.34 -5.73
C GLY A 163 6.42 -6.71 -5.17
N ALA A 164 6.38 -5.41 -4.95
CA ALA A 164 7.45 -4.61 -4.38
C ALA A 164 6.87 -3.60 -3.40
N ALA A 165 7.48 -3.50 -2.22
CA ALA A 165 7.17 -2.51 -1.21
C ALA A 165 8.34 -1.52 -1.06
N GLN A 166 8.05 -0.23 -1.22
CA GLN A 166 8.96 0.87 -0.96
C GLN A 166 8.40 1.65 0.23
N LEU A 167 9.11 1.57 1.35
CA LEU A 167 8.66 2.03 2.65
C LEU A 167 9.66 3.05 3.19
N GLN A 168 9.19 3.97 4.01
CA GLN A 168 10.02 4.94 4.69
C GLN A 168 9.88 4.81 6.20
N VAL A 169 11.00 5.00 6.92
CA VAL A 169 10.97 5.17 8.37
C VAL A 169 10.26 6.47 8.70
N GLY A 170 9.38 6.41 9.70
CA GLY A 170 8.52 7.51 10.08
C GLY A 170 7.31 7.69 9.17
N THR A 171 6.39 8.56 9.61
CA THR A 171 5.16 8.88 8.89
C THR A 171 4.98 10.39 8.90
N GLY A 172 4.94 11.02 7.72
CA GLY A 172 4.45 12.39 7.60
C GLY A 172 2.92 12.39 7.60
N TYR A 173 2.29 13.29 8.36
CA TYR A 173 0.82 13.34 8.54
C TYR A 173 0.01 13.40 7.24
N ALA A 174 0.58 13.93 6.15
CA ALA A 174 -0.03 14.01 4.81
C ALA A 174 0.75 13.22 3.74
N ALA A 175 1.76 12.47 4.15
CA ALA A 175 2.72 11.87 3.24
C ALA A 175 2.35 10.41 2.97
N LEU A 176 1.91 10.12 1.74
CA LEU A 176 1.62 8.78 1.26
C LEU A 176 2.91 8.04 0.86
N ASN A 177 3.82 7.90 1.82
CA ASN A 177 5.18 7.43 1.61
C ASN A 177 5.35 5.92 1.71
N GLN A 178 4.30 5.21 2.14
CA GLN A 178 4.30 3.75 2.22
C GLN A 178 3.68 3.22 0.93
N GLN A 179 4.50 2.74 0.01
CA GLN A 179 4.07 2.30 -1.32
C GLN A 179 4.20 0.79 -1.48
N PHE A 180 3.11 0.16 -1.89
CA PHE A 180 3.06 -1.23 -2.31
C PHE A 180 2.63 -1.28 -3.77
N THR A 181 3.41 -1.96 -4.61
CA THR A 181 3.09 -2.16 -6.03
C THR A 181 3.12 -3.64 -6.35
N TRP A 182 2.07 -4.16 -6.95
CA TRP A 182 2.03 -5.56 -7.40
C TRP A 182 1.22 -5.68 -8.68
N GLN A 183 1.49 -6.74 -9.43
CA GLN A 183 0.72 -7.04 -10.63
C GLN A 183 -0.35 -8.10 -10.37
N ALA A 184 -1.46 -8.04 -11.10
CA ALA A 184 -2.39 -9.16 -11.27
C ALA A 184 -2.85 -9.21 -12.73
N GLY A 185 -2.45 -10.27 -13.44
CA GLY A 185 -2.64 -10.36 -14.89
C GLY A 185 -1.96 -9.19 -15.61
N THR A 186 -2.73 -8.42 -16.37
CA THR A 186 -2.25 -7.24 -17.12
C THR A 186 -2.39 -5.93 -16.34
N THR A 187 -2.86 -5.97 -15.09
CA THR A 187 -3.10 -4.78 -14.27
C THR A 187 -2.05 -4.65 -13.18
N VAL A 188 -1.50 -3.44 -13.03
CA VAL A 188 -0.63 -3.09 -11.91
C VAL A 188 -1.43 -2.31 -10.90
N TYR A 189 -1.40 -2.78 -9.67
CA TYR A 189 -1.98 -2.13 -8.52
C TYR A 189 -0.85 -1.42 -7.77
N ARG A 190 -1.09 -0.17 -7.40
CA ARG A 190 -0.21 0.62 -6.56
C ARG A 190 -1.03 1.22 -5.43
N LEU A 191 -0.79 0.76 -4.21
CA LEU A 191 -1.36 1.35 -3.01
C LEU A 191 -0.30 2.22 -2.34
N LYS A 192 -0.60 3.50 -2.17
CA LYS A 192 0.16 4.38 -1.29
C LYS A 192 -0.65 4.66 -0.04
N ALA A 193 -0.03 4.68 1.13
CA ALA A 193 -0.70 4.98 2.40
C ALA A 193 0.20 5.78 3.35
N HIS A 194 -0.43 6.40 4.35
CA HIS A 194 0.28 7.05 5.46
C HIS A 194 0.96 6.05 6.38
N SER A 195 0.33 4.88 6.62
CA SER A 195 0.86 3.84 7.49
C SER A 195 0.99 2.52 6.74
N ILE A 196 2.04 1.77 7.09
CA ILE A 196 2.31 0.44 6.55
C ILE A 196 1.17 -0.51 6.95
N GLU A 197 0.73 -0.46 8.21
CA GLU A 197 -0.32 -1.34 8.73
C GLU A 197 -1.65 -1.14 7.98
N THR A 198 -2.06 0.12 7.75
CA THR A 198 -3.27 0.43 6.98
C THR A 198 -3.16 -0.12 5.56
N ALA A 199 -2.02 0.05 4.89
CA ALA A 199 -1.81 -0.50 3.55
C ALA A 199 -1.94 -2.03 3.54
N MET A 200 -1.29 -2.72 4.48
CA MET A 200 -1.31 -4.19 4.53
C MET A 200 -2.71 -4.73 4.85
N LYS A 201 -3.45 -4.11 5.78
CA LYS A 201 -4.86 -4.44 6.05
C LYS A 201 -5.74 -4.29 4.81
N MET A 202 -5.57 -3.19 4.07
CA MET A 202 -6.31 -2.94 2.84
C MET A 202 -5.98 -3.99 1.78
N ILE A 203 -4.69 -4.24 1.52
CA ILE A 203 -4.19 -5.19 0.52
C ILE A 203 -4.69 -6.61 0.82
N ALA A 204 -4.55 -7.09 2.05
CA ALA A 204 -4.99 -8.43 2.45
C ALA A 204 -6.50 -8.64 2.31
N SER A 205 -7.28 -7.56 2.24
CA SER A 205 -8.74 -7.60 2.11
C SER A 205 -9.25 -7.47 0.67
N MET A 206 -8.37 -7.39 -0.33
CA MET A 206 -8.76 -7.09 -1.70
C MET A 206 -9.53 -8.23 -2.37
N LYS A 207 -10.71 -7.92 -2.90
CA LYS A 207 -11.62 -8.87 -3.58
C LYS A 207 -12.49 -8.20 -4.63
#